data_AF-A0A955X765-F1
#
_entry.id   AF-A0A955X765-F1
#
_cell.length_a   1.000
_cell.length_b   1.000
_cell.length_c   1.000
_cell.angle_alpha   90.00
_cell.angle_beta   90.00
_cell.angle_gamma   90.00
#
_symmetry.space_group_name_H-M   'P 1'
#
loop_
_entity.id
_entity.type
_entity.pdbx_description
1 polymer ?
#
loop_
_entity_poly.entity_id
_entity_poly.type
_entity_poly.pdbx_seq_one_letter_code
_entity_poly.pdbx_strand_id
1 'polypeptide(L)'
;MRASHTLSALLALGVAACTQAEGQSPAAAPKSAASQPASQPAAAPAGYSSAGLSSAQRNDVDADGVVRRGLVLSAAPTFTVAQVHQQAEALNGKVVKVSGEVSKVCQKAGCWFILREGDKSIRITSKGYKYFVPNDAPGMDGVVEGDLQVKVLDVKTAQHYAEDEAEATGKPAEKVEAPVHEIAVASVGLELRKPN
;
A
#
# COMPACT_ATOMS: atom_id res chain seq x y z
N MET A 1 4.20 -70.50 -39.48
CA MET A 1 4.14 -70.98 -38.08
C MET A 1 3.29 -69.95 -37.33
N ARG A 2 1.96 -70.16 -37.16
CA ARG A 2 1.26 -70.67 -35.94
C ARG A 2 1.72 -69.94 -34.68
N ALA A 3 0.91 -69.38 -33.78
CA ALA A 3 -0.53 -69.39 -33.47
C ALA A 3 -0.78 -68.17 -32.54
N SER A 4 -1.84 -67.37 -32.66
CA SER A 4 -3.24 -67.56 -32.24
C SER A 4 -3.53 -67.67 -30.73
N HIS A 5 -4.22 -66.62 -30.21
CA HIS A 5 -5.39 -66.60 -29.30
C HIS A 5 -5.18 -67.02 -27.83
N THR A 6 -5.54 -66.21 -26.84
CA THR A 6 -6.85 -66.16 -26.10
C THR A 6 -6.64 -65.28 -24.84
N LEU A 7 -7.58 -64.80 -24.03
CA LEU A 7 -8.99 -64.33 -24.07
C LEU A 7 -9.32 -63.97 -22.59
N SER A 8 -10.37 -63.16 -22.35
CA SER A 8 -11.08 -62.93 -21.04
C SER A 8 -10.41 -61.99 -20.04
N ALA A 9 -10.89 -60.77 -19.74
CA ALA A 9 -12.24 -60.21 -19.47
C ALA A 9 -12.85 -60.62 -18.11
N LEU A 10 -12.97 -59.63 -17.22
CA LEU A 10 -13.90 -59.48 -16.08
C LEU A 10 -13.82 -57.99 -15.71
N LEU A 11 -14.67 -57.10 -16.24
CA LEU A 11 -16.08 -56.83 -15.90
C LEU A 11 -16.31 -56.59 -14.39
N ALA A 12 -16.30 -55.31 -14.00
CA ALA A 12 -17.07 -54.83 -12.86
C ALA A 12 -17.79 -53.53 -13.28
N LEU A 13 -19.09 -53.67 -13.53
CA LEU A 13 -20.04 -52.58 -13.64
C LEU A 13 -20.39 -52.09 -12.23
N GLY A 14 -20.37 -50.78 -12.04
CA GLY A 14 -21.00 -50.10 -10.91
C GLY A 14 -21.44 -48.71 -11.34
N VAL A 15 -22.67 -48.61 -11.85
CA VAL A 15 -23.32 -47.35 -12.21
C VAL A 15 -24.08 -46.84 -10.98
N ALA A 16 -23.79 -45.63 -10.53
CA ALA A 16 -24.69 -44.83 -9.71
C ALA A 16 -24.83 -43.45 -10.38
N ALA A 17 -26.06 -43.13 -10.75
CA ALA A 17 -26.45 -41.93 -11.48
C ALA A 17 -27.04 -40.86 -10.54
N CYS A 18 -27.18 -39.66 -11.11
CA CYS A 18 -27.85 -38.44 -10.61
C CYS A 18 -26.99 -37.63 -9.61
N THR A 19 -26.78 -36.32 -9.74
CA THR A 19 -27.61 -35.25 -10.31
C THR A 19 -26.76 -34.03 -10.65
N GLN A 20 -27.18 -33.22 -11.64
CA GLN A 20 -26.66 -31.88 -11.90
C GLN A 20 -27.14 -30.89 -10.82
N ALA A 21 -26.31 -29.92 -10.45
CA ALA A 21 -26.73 -28.57 -10.07
C ALA A 21 -25.52 -27.62 -10.01
N GLU A 22 -25.75 -26.41 -10.49
CA GLU A 22 -24.85 -25.28 -10.66
C GLU A 22 -24.33 -24.69 -9.34
N GLY A 23 -23.23 -23.93 -9.42
CA GLY A 23 -23.05 -22.74 -8.58
C GLY A 23 -21.85 -22.73 -7.60
N GLN A 24 -21.13 -21.60 -7.67
CA GLN A 24 -20.31 -20.99 -6.62
C GLN A 24 -18.88 -21.51 -6.35
N SER A 25 -17.93 -20.79 -6.96
CA SER A 25 -16.77 -20.25 -6.23
C SER A 25 -17.28 -19.24 -5.17
N PRO A 26 -16.70 -19.21 -3.95
CA PRO A 26 -15.58 -18.30 -3.77
C PRO A 26 -14.44 -18.82 -2.88
N ALA A 27 -13.27 -18.26 -3.19
CA ALA A 27 -12.09 -18.02 -2.37
C ALA A 27 -12.17 -18.39 -0.87
N ALA A 28 -11.31 -19.32 -0.46
CA ALA A 28 -10.74 -19.34 0.88
C ALA A 28 -9.39 -18.62 0.83
N ALA A 29 -9.39 -17.33 1.18
CA ALA A 29 -8.17 -16.62 1.54
C ALA A 29 -7.50 -17.33 2.73
N PRO A 30 -6.18 -17.58 2.73
CA PRO A 30 -5.53 -18.14 3.90
C PRO A 30 -5.60 -17.14 5.06
N LYS A 31 -6.19 -17.64 6.16
CA LYS A 31 -6.17 -17.00 7.47
C LYS A 31 -4.72 -16.92 7.99
N SER A 32 -4.40 -15.74 8.51
CA SER A 32 -3.44 -15.48 9.59
C SER A 32 -1.97 -15.84 9.34
N ALA A 33 -1.17 -14.80 9.10
CA ALA A 33 0.24 -14.79 9.47
C ALA A 33 0.45 -13.69 10.51
N ALA A 34 0.57 -14.14 11.76
CA ALA A 34 1.29 -13.57 12.90
C ALA A 34 1.45 -12.04 12.97
N SER A 35 0.71 -11.45 13.91
CA SER A 35 1.04 -10.18 14.54
C SER A 35 2.47 -10.22 15.10
N GLN A 36 3.40 -9.55 14.43
CA GLN A 36 4.64 -9.12 15.07
C GLN A 36 4.30 -7.99 16.07
N PRO A 37 5.00 -7.90 17.21
CA PRO A 37 4.74 -6.85 18.18
C PRO A 37 4.99 -5.50 17.52
N ALA A 38 4.01 -4.60 17.62
CA ALA A 38 4.17 -3.21 17.24
C ALA A 38 5.45 -2.69 17.89
N SER A 39 6.43 -2.30 17.06
CA SER A 39 7.54 -1.46 17.52
C SER A 39 6.92 -0.30 18.28
N GLN A 40 7.17 -0.22 19.58
CA GLN A 40 6.58 0.83 20.40
C GLN A 40 6.95 2.20 19.81
N PRO A 41 6.00 3.14 19.70
CA PRO A 41 6.28 4.49 19.22
C PRO A 41 7.38 5.13 20.06
N ALA A 42 8.27 5.90 19.44
CA ALA A 42 9.23 6.70 20.19
C ALA A 42 8.49 7.76 21.05
N ALA A 43 9.15 8.21 22.12
CA ALA A 43 8.64 9.31 22.93
C ALA A 43 8.46 10.58 22.09
N ALA A 44 7.32 11.26 22.25
CA ALA A 44 6.99 12.45 21.48
C ALA A 44 7.88 13.64 21.84
N PRO A 45 8.39 14.41 20.85
CA PRO A 45 9.11 15.63 21.13
C PRO A 45 8.18 16.68 21.77
N ALA A 46 8.75 17.63 22.51
CA ALA A 46 8.00 18.75 23.07
C ALA A 46 7.32 19.54 21.93
N GLY A 47 6.01 19.78 22.03
CA GLY A 47 5.21 20.45 20.99
C GLY A 47 4.57 19.51 19.96
N TYR A 48 4.80 18.20 20.05
CA TYR A 48 4.18 17.20 19.17
C TYR A 48 2.67 17.10 19.40
N SER A 49 1.86 17.53 18.42
CA SER A 49 0.42 17.28 18.46
C SER A 49 0.12 15.89 17.89
N SER A 50 0.06 14.88 18.77
CA SER A 50 -0.38 13.52 18.41
C SER A 50 -1.89 13.42 18.18
N ALA A 51 -2.63 14.52 18.34
CA ALA A 51 -4.05 14.55 18.08
C ALA A 51 -4.28 14.56 16.58
N GLY A 52 -5.08 13.61 16.10
CA GLY A 52 -5.49 13.52 14.71
C GLY A 52 -6.04 14.86 14.23
N LEU A 53 -5.18 15.58 13.50
CA LEU A 53 -5.47 16.90 13.01
C LEU A 53 -6.64 16.76 12.04
N SER A 54 -7.65 17.58 12.23
CA SER A 54 -8.77 17.67 11.29
C SER A 54 -8.26 18.18 9.93
N SER A 55 -9.05 18.03 8.89
CA SER A 55 -8.70 18.57 7.56
C SER A 55 -8.50 20.10 7.57
N ALA A 56 -9.03 20.81 8.57
CA ALA A 56 -8.82 22.24 8.79
C ALA A 56 -7.40 22.56 9.27
N GLN A 57 -6.75 21.65 9.99
CA GLN A 57 -5.42 21.80 10.60
C GLN A 57 -4.31 21.20 9.73
N ARG A 58 -4.63 20.82 8.49
CA ARG A 58 -3.68 20.13 7.60
C ARG A 58 -2.42 20.94 7.29
N ASN A 59 -2.46 22.27 7.45
CA ASN A 59 -1.34 23.17 7.19
C ASN A 59 -0.56 23.57 8.45
N ASP A 60 -0.91 23.06 9.63
CA ASP A 60 -0.21 23.41 10.88
C ASP A 60 1.24 22.91 10.82
N VAL A 61 2.18 23.79 11.15
CA VAL A 61 3.63 23.51 11.17
C VAL A 61 4.13 23.70 12.60
N ASP A 62 5.01 22.81 13.06
CA ASP A 62 5.60 22.92 14.38
C ASP A 62 6.57 24.12 14.46
N ALA A 63 6.93 24.54 15.68
CA ALA A 63 7.79 25.70 15.91
C ALA A 63 9.18 25.58 15.25
N ASP A 64 9.65 24.37 14.97
CA ASP A 64 10.90 24.08 14.27
C ASP A 64 10.77 24.02 12.75
N GLY A 65 9.60 24.37 12.20
CA GLY A 65 9.33 24.37 10.77
C GLY A 65 9.05 22.98 10.18
N VAL A 66 8.94 21.94 11.02
CA VAL A 66 8.63 20.58 10.59
C VAL A 66 7.11 20.36 10.66
N VAL A 67 6.56 19.71 9.64
CA VAL A 67 5.16 19.27 9.65
C VAL A 67 5.11 17.85 10.21
N ARG A 68 4.66 17.68 11.46
CA ARG A 68 4.51 16.36 12.09
C ARG A 68 3.05 15.93 12.15
N ARG A 69 2.78 14.65 11.88
CA ARG A 69 1.43 14.06 11.90
C ARG A 69 1.44 12.64 12.45
N GLY A 70 0.34 12.23 13.06
CA GLY A 70 0.12 10.84 13.49
C GLY A 70 0.89 10.47 14.76
N LEU A 71 1.55 9.32 14.74
CA LEU A 71 2.46 8.84 15.78
C LEU A 71 3.89 9.31 15.52
N VAL A 72 4.63 9.45 16.61
CA VAL A 72 6.04 9.82 16.57
C VAL A 72 6.81 8.69 15.89
N LEU A 73 7.63 9.05 14.90
CA LEU A 73 8.44 8.08 14.20
C LEU A 73 9.44 7.43 15.16
N SER A 74 9.57 6.11 15.06
CA SER A 74 10.49 5.34 15.90
C SER A 74 11.96 5.59 15.52
N ALA A 75 12.88 5.06 16.33
CA ALA A 75 14.31 5.06 16.02
C ALA A 75 14.72 3.96 15.01
N ALA A 76 13.76 3.27 14.37
CA ALA A 76 14.04 2.22 13.39
C ALA A 76 14.90 2.74 12.21
N PRO A 77 15.60 1.86 11.49
CA PRO A 77 16.27 2.23 10.24
C PRO A 77 15.28 2.81 9.22
N THR A 78 15.71 3.83 8.47
CA THR A 78 14.94 4.41 7.37
C THR A 78 15.40 3.82 6.04
N PHE A 79 14.46 3.33 5.23
CA PHE A 79 14.69 2.93 3.85
C PHE A 79 14.42 4.11 2.91
N THR A 80 15.18 4.25 1.84
CA THR A 80 14.80 5.15 0.73
C THR A 80 13.72 4.50 -0.13
N VAL A 81 13.01 5.30 -0.93
CA VAL A 81 12.04 4.77 -1.90
C VAL A 81 12.70 3.76 -2.84
N ALA A 82 13.92 4.02 -3.30
CA ALA A 82 14.66 3.06 -4.13
C ALA A 82 14.97 1.75 -3.40
N GLN A 83 15.39 1.80 -2.14
CA GLN A 83 15.65 0.60 -1.34
C GLN A 83 14.37 -0.21 -1.10
N VAL A 84 13.24 0.47 -0.86
CA VAL A 84 11.95 -0.20 -0.73
C VAL A 84 11.59 -0.98 -2.00
N HIS A 85 11.80 -0.40 -3.18
CA HIS A 85 11.58 -1.10 -4.45
C HIS A 85 12.51 -2.29 -4.64
N GLN A 86 13.79 -2.17 -4.26
CA GLN A 86 14.76 -3.27 -4.34
C GLN A 86 14.43 -4.43 -3.40
N GLN A 87 13.72 -4.15 -2.29
CA GLN A 87 13.44 -5.11 -1.22
C GLN A 87 11.93 -5.37 -1.05
N ALA A 88 11.11 -5.07 -2.06
CA ALA A 88 9.66 -5.02 -1.94
C ALA A 88 9.07 -6.33 -1.39
N GLU A 89 9.50 -7.48 -1.89
CA GLU A 89 9.06 -8.80 -1.42
C GLU A 89 9.47 -9.07 0.03
N ALA A 90 10.71 -8.70 0.40
CA ALA A 90 11.25 -8.92 1.75
C ALA A 90 10.61 -7.99 2.79
N LEU A 91 10.13 -6.82 2.37
CA LEU A 91 9.46 -5.83 3.21
C LEU A 91 7.93 -5.98 3.22
N ASN A 92 7.36 -6.77 2.31
CA ASN A 92 5.92 -6.95 2.22
C ASN A 92 5.33 -7.49 3.54
N GLY A 93 4.29 -6.83 4.05
CA GLY A 93 3.66 -7.20 5.32
C GLY A 93 4.36 -6.67 6.57
N LYS A 94 5.45 -5.90 6.45
CA LYS A 94 6.21 -5.39 7.60
C LYS A 94 5.93 -3.91 7.86
N VAL A 95 6.16 -3.50 9.10
CA VAL A 95 6.27 -2.08 9.45
C VAL A 95 7.63 -1.58 8.99
N VAL A 96 7.64 -0.48 8.24
CA VAL A 96 8.85 0.14 7.69
C VAL A 96 8.82 1.64 7.94
N LYS A 97 10.01 2.24 8.05
CA LYS A 97 10.17 3.68 7.97
C LYS A 97 10.80 4.03 6.63
N VAL A 98 10.19 4.93 5.87
CA VAL A 98 10.57 5.25 4.50
C VAL A 98 10.77 6.75 4.33
N SER A 99 11.80 7.15 3.59
CA SER A 99 12.04 8.54 3.20
C SER A 99 12.02 8.72 1.68
N GLY A 100 11.53 9.87 1.24
CA GLY A 100 11.59 10.30 -0.16
C GLY A 100 11.04 11.72 -0.32
N GLU A 101 11.02 12.21 -1.56
CA GLU A 101 10.41 13.50 -1.88
C GLU A 101 8.90 13.33 -2.08
N VAL A 102 8.09 14.21 -1.48
CA VAL A 102 6.67 14.28 -1.78
C VAL A 102 6.48 14.80 -3.20
N SER A 103 5.88 14.00 -4.07
CA SER A 103 5.65 14.38 -5.46
C SER A 103 4.22 14.81 -5.76
N LYS A 104 3.26 14.21 -5.05
CA LYS A 104 1.82 14.42 -5.27
C LYS A 104 1.08 14.27 -3.95
N VAL A 105 0.00 15.03 -3.80
CA VAL A 105 -0.92 14.95 -2.65
C VAL A 105 -2.35 14.97 -3.19
N CYS A 106 -3.24 14.22 -2.54
CA CYS A 106 -4.68 14.33 -2.79
C CYS A 106 -5.19 15.73 -2.47
N GLN A 107 -5.55 16.53 -3.47
CA GLN A 107 -5.97 17.93 -3.26
C GLN A 107 -7.32 18.06 -2.54
N LYS A 108 -8.19 17.05 -2.65
CA LYS A 108 -9.53 17.07 -2.06
C LYS A 108 -9.50 17.04 -0.54
N ALA A 109 -8.68 16.19 0.05
CA ALA A 109 -8.67 15.96 1.49
C ALA A 109 -7.29 15.82 2.12
N GLY A 110 -6.21 15.67 1.34
CA GLY A 110 -4.87 15.40 1.88
C GLY A 110 -4.75 14.00 2.51
N CYS A 111 -5.59 13.05 2.10
CA CYS A 111 -5.69 11.72 2.72
C CYS A 111 -4.65 10.71 2.21
N TRP A 112 -4.04 10.99 1.06
CA TRP A 112 -2.94 10.23 0.49
C TRP A 112 -1.94 11.17 -0.20
N PHE A 113 -0.72 10.68 -0.36
CA PHE A 113 0.34 11.36 -1.10
C PHE A 113 1.33 10.33 -1.67
N ILE A 114 2.22 10.76 -2.55
CA ILE A 114 3.22 9.91 -3.19
C ILE A 114 4.62 10.36 -2.75
N LEU A 115 5.41 9.43 -2.21
CA LEU A 115 6.85 9.62 -2.08
C LEU A 115 7.55 9.10 -3.34
N ARG A 116 8.53 9.83 -3.84
CA ARG A 116 9.33 9.46 -5.03
C ARG A 116 10.83 9.52 -4.79
N GLU A 117 11.55 8.78 -5.62
CA GLU A 117 12.99 8.86 -5.81
C GLU A 117 13.30 8.43 -7.26
N GLY A 118 13.78 9.36 -8.08
CA GLY A 118 13.94 9.11 -9.52
C GLY A 118 12.62 8.76 -10.21
N ASP A 119 12.59 7.62 -10.89
CA ASP A 119 11.41 7.04 -11.55
C ASP A 119 10.53 6.19 -10.60
N LYS A 120 11.00 5.97 -9.37
CA LYS A 120 10.33 5.10 -8.39
C LYS A 120 9.41 5.91 -7.52
N SER A 121 8.28 5.32 -7.19
CA SER A 121 7.30 5.93 -6.31
C SER A 121 6.60 4.91 -5.43
N ILE A 122 6.11 5.37 -4.29
CA ILE A 122 5.27 4.58 -3.38
C ILE A 122 4.08 5.44 -2.94
N ARG A 123 2.91 4.81 -2.85
CA ARG A 123 1.70 5.48 -2.36
C ARG A 123 1.64 5.43 -0.85
N ILE A 124 1.46 6.58 -0.22
CA ILE A 124 1.25 6.68 1.22
C ILE A 124 -0.19 7.04 1.50
N THR A 125 -0.80 6.31 2.44
CA THR A 125 -2.16 6.59 2.93
C THR A 125 -2.13 6.76 4.43
N SER A 126 -2.91 7.69 4.98
CA SER A 126 -3.05 7.79 6.43
C SER A 126 -3.84 6.58 6.94
N LYS A 127 -3.22 5.73 7.76
CA LYS A 127 -3.86 4.54 8.32
C LYS A 127 -5.03 4.95 9.20
N GLY A 128 -6.22 4.50 8.83
CA GLY A 128 -7.45 4.85 9.55
C GLY A 128 -7.83 6.34 9.45
N TYR A 129 -7.32 7.06 8.45
CA TYR A 129 -7.65 8.46 8.17
C TYR A 129 -7.39 9.38 9.37
N LYS A 130 -6.28 9.11 10.09
CA LYS A 130 -5.96 9.74 11.37
C LYS A 130 -5.21 11.07 11.23
N TYR A 131 -4.75 11.41 10.04
CA TYR A 131 -4.13 12.70 9.77
C TYR A 131 -4.21 13.09 8.29
N PHE A 132 -3.97 14.37 8.03
CA PHE A 132 -3.97 14.96 6.69
C PHE A 132 -2.66 15.64 6.37
N VAL A 133 -2.33 15.64 5.08
CA VAL A 133 -1.13 16.23 4.52
C VAL A 133 -1.46 17.60 3.93
N PRO A 134 -0.58 18.62 4.10
CA PRO A 134 -0.73 19.89 3.41
C PRO A 134 -0.83 19.70 1.90
N ASN A 135 -1.71 20.46 1.24
CA ASN A 135 -1.89 20.37 -0.21
C ASN A 135 -0.68 20.89 -1.00
N ASP A 136 0.10 21.76 -0.37
CA ASP A 136 1.34 22.38 -0.86
C ASP A 136 2.60 21.59 -0.46
N ALA A 137 2.45 20.37 0.07
CA ALA A 137 3.58 19.51 0.40
C ALA A 137 4.43 19.00 -0.80
N PRO A 138 3.97 18.99 -2.07
CA PRO A 138 4.86 18.60 -3.17
C PRO A 138 6.18 19.39 -3.19
N GLY A 139 7.30 18.68 -3.33
CA GLY A 139 8.67 19.20 -3.24
C GLY A 139 9.28 19.16 -1.83
N MET A 140 8.51 18.81 -0.79
CA MET A 140 9.03 18.59 0.56
C MET A 140 9.71 17.22 0.71
N ASP A 141 10.71 17.13 1.58
CA ASP A 141 11.27 15.87 2.02
C ASP A 141 10.37 15.24 3.09
N GLY A 142 9.95 13.99 2.86
CA GLY A 142 9.06 13.27 3.75
C GLY A 142 9.69 12.02 4.35
N VAL A 143 9.39 11.77 5.62
CA VAL A 143 9.67 10.52 6.31
C VAL A 143 8.38 9.98 6.92
N VAL A 144 8.06 8.71 6.66
CA VAL A 144 6.86 8.04 7.12
C VAL A 144 7.18 6.73 7.79
N GLU A 145 6.34 6.31 8.73
CA GLU A 145 6.38 4.96 9.29
C GLU A 145 5.01 4.30 9.20
N GLY A 146 4.96 3.04 8.77
CA GLY A 146 3.70 2.33 8.57
C GLY A 146 3.85 0.93 8.01
N ASP A 147 2.70 0.27 7.81
CA ASP A 147 2.64 -1.07 7.23
C ASP A 147 2.82 -1.02 5.72
N LEU A 148 3.85 -1.69 5.20
CA LEU A 148 4.07 -1.82 3.77
C LEU A 148 3.30 -3.01 3.20
N GLN A 149 2.67 -2.79 2.05
CA GLN A 149 2.00 -3.81 1.26
C GLN A 149 2.38 -3.68 -0.21
N VAL A 150 2.67 -4.82 -0.84
CA VAL A 150 2.77 -4.95 -2.29
C VAL A 150 1.46 -5.57 -2.78
N LYS A 151 0.74 -4.87 -3.65
CA LYS A 151 -0.55 -5.33 -4.18
C LYS A 151 -0.61 -5.18 -5.69
N VAL A 152 -1.42 -6.03 -6.32
CA VAL A 152 -1.80 -5.89 -7.72
C VAL A 152 -3.14 -5.16 -7.75
N LEU A 153 -3.16 -3.99 -8.39
CA LEU A 153 -4.38 -3.25 -8.67
C LEU A 153 -4.97 -3.77 -9.98
N ASP A 154 -6.28 -4.02 -9.99
CA ASP A 154 -6.98 -4.24 -11.25
C ASP A 154 -7.02 -2.95 -12.09
N VAL A 155 -7.27 -3.10 -13.38
CA VAL A 155 -7.28 -1.98 -14.35
C VAL A 155 -8.24 -0.87 -13.90
N LYS A 156 -9.41 -1.23 -13.37
CA LYS A 156 -10.42 -0.28 -12.92
C LYS A 156 -9.92 0.57 -11.75
N THR A 157 -9.33 -0.05 -10.74
CA THR A 157 -8.83 0.64 -9.54
C THR A 157 -7.63 1.51 -9.88
N ALA A 158 -6.72 0.99 -10.69
CA ALA A 158 -5.57 1.76 -11.16
C ALA A 158 -5.99 2.94 -12.04
N GLN A 159 -7.00 2.78 -12.90
CA GLN A 159 -7.57 3.89 -13.69
C GLN A 159 -8.21 4.95 -12.79
N HIS A 160 -8.97 4.55 -11.77
CA HIS A 160 -9.55 5.48 -10.81
C HIS A 160 -8.46 6.28 -10.07
N TYR A 161 -7.34 5.64 -9.72
CA TYR A 161 -6.21 6.34 -9.10
C TYR A 161 -5.55 7.33 -10.05
N ALA A 162 -5.45 7.02 -11.35
CA ALA A 162 -4.94 7.94 -12.36
C ALA A 162 -5.89 9.14 -12.57
N GLU A 163 -7.21 8.93 -12.47
CA GLU A 163 -8.22 10.00 -12.52
C GLU A 163 -8.16 10.91 -11.30
N ASP A 164 -8.07 10.35 -10.09
CA ASP A 164 -7.86 11.10 -8.85
C ASP A 164 -6.59 11.96 -8.93
N GLU A 165 -5.55 11.44 -9.57
CA GLU A 165 -4.30 12.16 -9.78
C GLU A 165 -4.43 13.29 -10.81
N ALA A 166 -5.16 13.05 -11.89
CA ALA A 166 -5.47 14.05 -12.90
C ALA A 166 -6.23 15.24 -12.30
N GLU A 167 -7.24 14.96 -11.47
CA GLU A 167 -7.97 15.99 -10.73
C GLU A 167 -7.05 16.76 -9.77
N ALA A 168 -6.13 16.05 -9.09
CA ALA A 168 -5.20 16.66 -8.15
C ALA A 168 -4.11 17.54 -8.81
N THR A 169 -3.73 17.25 -10.05
CA THR A 169 -2.59 17.92 -10.72
C THR A 169 -3.00 18.80 -11.89
N GLY A 170 -4.23 18.68 -12.38
CA GLY A 170 -4.69 19.32 -13.62
C GLY A 170 -4.10 18.71 -14.90
N LYS A 171 -3.32 17.63 -14.79
CA LYS A 171 -2.78 16.89 -15.94
C LYS A 171 -3.80 15.85 -16.42
N PRO A 172 -3.80 15.45 -17.69
CA PRO A 172 -4.64 14.33 -18.16
C PRO A 172 -4.34 13.04 -17.39
N ALA A 173 -5.38 12.26 -17.09
CA ALA A 173 -5.22 10.95 -16.49
C ALA A 173 -4.43 10.03 -17.44
N GLU A 174 -3.45 9.32 -16.89
CA GLU A 174 -2.81 8.24 -17.63
C GLU A 174 -3.81 7.11 -17.87
N LYS A 175 -3.80 6.57 -19.08
CA LYS A 175 -4.64 5.43 -19.42
C LYS A 175 -3.99 4.15 -18.88
N VAL A 176 -4.75 3.40 -18.10
CA VAL A 176 -4.33 2.10 -17.58
C VAL A 176 -5.00 0.99 -18.38
N GLU A 177 -4.19 0.10 -18.96
CA GLU A 177 -4.68 -0.98 -19.83
C GLU A 177 -4.37 -2.39 -19.30
N ALA A 178 -3.59 -2.49 -18.21
CA ALA A 178 -3.21 -3.74 -17.58
C ALA A 178 -3.13 -3.58 -16.05
N PRO A 179 -3.20 -4.68 -15.27
CA PRO A 179 -3.00 -4.63 -13.82
C PRO A 179 -1.66 -4.00 -13.43
N VAL A 180 -1.66 -3.20 -12.36
CA VAL A 180 -0.49 -2.44 -11.91
C VAL A 180 -0.02 -2.97 -10.55
N HIS A 181 1.28 -3.22 -10.42
CA HIS A 181 1.88 -3.50 -9.11
C HIS A 181 2.06 -2.17 -8.35
N GLU A 182 1.40 -2.02 -7.22
CA GLU A 182 1.53 -0.86 -6.34
C GLU A 182 2.24 -1.29 -5.04
N ILE A 183 3.27 -0.53 -4.68
CA ILE A 183 3.84 -0.54 -3.33
C ILE A 183 3.14 0.59 -2.56
N ALA A 184 2.46 0.22 -1.48
CA ALA A 184 1.72 1.15 -0.64
C ALA A 184 2.16 1.03 0.82
N VAL A 185 2.17 2.16 1.52
CA VAL A 185 2.37 2.21 2.98
C VAL A 185 1.14 2.82 3.64
N ALA A 186 0.53 2.05 4.55
CA ALA A 186 -0.48 2.53 5.47
C ALA A 186 0.22 3.18 6.67
N SER A 187 0.39 4.49 6.60
CA SER A 187 1.25 5.24 7.50
C SER A 187 0.55 5.59 8.81
N VAL A 188 1.25 5.38 9.92
CA VAL A 188 0.84 5.75 11.26
C VAL A 188 1.46 7.07 11.71
N GLY A 189 2.56 7.50 11.09
CA GLY A 189 3.28 8.73 11.44
C GLY A 189 3.97 9.35 10.23
N LEU A 190 4.08 10.67 10.22
CA LEU A 190 4.69 11.45 9.14
C LEU A 190 5.45 12.65 9.68
N GLU A 191 6.62 12.91 9.10
CA GLU A 191 7.31 14.19 9.18
C GLU A 191 7.59 14.73 7.77
N LEU A 192 7.31 16.01 7.52
CA LEU A 192 7.72 16.71 6.30
C LEU A 192 8.61 17.90 6.63
N ARG A 193 9.62 18.12 5.79
CA ARG A 193 10.56 19.24 5.88
C ARG A 193 10.69 19.91 4.52
N LYS A 194 10.90 21.22 4.51
CA LYS A 194 11.31 21.91 3.28
C LYS A 194 12.73 21.44 2.92
N PRO A 195 13.03 21.22 1.62
CA PRO A 195 14.38 20.92 1.19
C PRO A 195 15.29 22.10 1.53
N ASN A 196 16.54 21.81 1.91
CA ASN A 196 17.57 22.81 2.22
C ASN A 196 18.16 23.44 0.95
#